data_AF-A0A5U8K993-F1
#
_entry.id   AF-A0A5U8K993-F1
#
_cell.length_a   1.000
_cell.length_b   1.000
_cell.length_c   1.000
_cell.angle_alpha   90.00
_cell.angle_beta   90.00
_cell.angle_gamma   90.00
#
_symmetry.space_group_name_H-M   'P 1'
#
loop_
_entity.id
_entity.type
_entity.pdbx_description
1 polymer ?
#
loop_
_entity_poly.entity_id
_entity_poly.type
_entity_poly.pdbx_seq_one_letter_code
_entity_poly.pdbx_strand_id
1 'polypeptide(L)'
;MIIRHENIRCALLAWAAESSQEFVASAIAAAYLDLGGNELPLIRITDPVSQRHESWRNQQNIFHRWLSGETPEQCRKIQLLLPAISEEIPPLLRLRMEFADSVEYRAVIRAREELNRAFDDLLRAVLSSIGGGGRHTDHARDGPATLR
;
A
#
# COMPACT_ATOMS: atom_id res chain seq x y z
N MET A 1 16.96 16.88 -2.41
CA MET A 1 16.85 15.77 -1.44
C MET A 1 17.27 14.49 -2.13
N ILE A 2 18.11 13.65 -1.52
CA ILE A 2 18.53 12.37 -2.13
C ILE A 2 17.70 11.27 -1.47
N ILE A 3 16.78 10.67 -2.23
CA ILE A 3 15.96 9.56 -1.73
C ILE A 3 16.78 8.27 -1.86
N ARG A 4 16.94 7.55 -0.74
CA ARG A 4 17.66 6.28 -0.69
C ARG A 4 16.95 5.24 -1.56
N HIS A 5 17.71 4.49 -2.36
CA HIS A 5 17.16 3.42 -3.21
C HIS A 5 16.33 2.42 -2.40
N GLU A 6 16.77 2.06 -1.19
CA GLU A 6 16.03 1.17 -0.29
C GLU A 6 14.63 1.69 0.06
N ASN A 7 14.47 3.00 0.25
CA ASN A 7 13.17 3.60 0.55
C ASN A 7 12.24 3.50 -0.67
N ILE A 8 12.77 3.74 -1.88
CA ILE A 8 12.03 3.59 -3.14
C ILE A 8 11.62 2.13 -3.33
N ARG A 9 12.55 1.20 -3.12
CA ARG A 9 12.31 -0.24 -3.20
C ARG A 9 11.21 -0.68 -2.25
N CYS A 10 11.31 -0.33 -0.97
CA CYS A 10 10.30 -0.66 0.03
C CYS A 10 8.91 -0.10 -0.34
N ALA A 11 8.84 1.14 -0.83
CA ALA A 11 7.59 1.78 -1.20
C ALA A 11 6.95 1.13 -2.44
N LEU A 12 7.74 0.82 -3.47
CA LEU A 12 7.26 0.14 -4.67
C LEU A 12 6.77 -1.28 -4.40
N LEU A 13 7.47 -2.04 -3.54
CA LEU A 13 7.03 -3.38 -3.15
C LEU A 13 5.74 -3.35 -2.34
N ALA A 14 5.58 -2.37 -1.44
CA ALA A 14 4.34 -2.18 -0.70
C ALA A 14 3.18 -1.82 -1.64
N TRP A 15 3.40 -0.91 -2.59
CA TRP A 15 2.38 -0.54 -3.57
C TRP A 15 1.98 -1.73 -4.45
N ALA A 16 2.95 -2.52 -4.91
CA ALA A 16 2.68 -3.72 -5.70
C ALA A 16 1.94 -4.82 -4.92
N ALA A 17 2.11 -4.89 -3.59
CA ALA A 17 1.39 -5.82 -2.75
C ALA A 17 -0.11 -5.46 -2.60
N GLU A 18 -0.45 -4.17 -2.67
CA GLU A 18 -1.83 -3.69 -2.59
C GLU A 18 -2.56 -3.69 -3.94
N SER A 19 -1.83 -3.64 -5.06
CA SER A 19 -2.40 -3.58 -6.42
C SER A 19 -1.94 -4.77 -7.28
N SER A 20 -0.83 -4.64 -7.97
CA SER A 20 -0.03 -5.71 -8.60
C SER A 20 1.25 -5.10 -9.16
N GLN A 21 2.30 -5.90 -9.37
CA GLN A 21 3.51 -5.39 -10.02
C GLN A 21 3.24 -4.92 -11.46
N GLU A 22 2.35 -5.60 -12.18
CA GLU A 22 1.96 -5.25 -13.55
C GLU A 22 1.30 -3.87 -13.60
N PHE A 23 0.34 -3.60 -12.70
CA PHE A 23 -0.34 -2.32 -12.61
C PHE A 23 0.64 -1.20 -12.27
N VAL A 24 1.45 -1.38 -11.23
CA VAL A 24 2.42 -0.38 -10.77
C VAL A 24 3.44 -0.06 -11.86
N ALA A 25 3.97 -1.07 -12.54
CA ALA A 25 4.93 -0.88 -13.63
C ALA A 25 4.31 -0.12 -14.81
N SER A 26 3.04 -0.38 -15.12
CA SER A 26 2.32 0.29 -16.20
C SER A 26 2.01 1.76 -15.86
N ALA A 27 1.60 2.04 -14.62
CA ALA A 27 1.38 3.41 -14.14
C ALA A 27 2.67 4.24 -14.18
N ILE A 28 3.77 3.70 -13.64
CA ILE A 28 5.09 4.36 -13.68
C ILE A 28 5.56 4.59 -15.11
N ALA A 29 5.38 3.60 -16.01
CA ALA A 29 5.76 3.75 -17.40
C ALA A 29 4.96 4.83 -18.12
N ALA A 30 3.64 4.89 -17.88
CA ALA A 30 2.79 5.93 -18.45
C ALA A 30 3.23 7.33 -17.98
N ALA A 31 3.37 7.52 -16.67
CA ALA A 31 3.80 8.79 -16.08
C ALA A 31 5.22 9.19 -16.51
N TYR A 32 6.17 8.26 -16.56
CA TYR A 32 7.54 8.52 -17.02
C TYR A 32 7.55 9.06 -18.46
N LEU A 33 6.75 8.48 -19.34
CA LEU A 33 6.61 8.91 -20.72
C LEU A 33 5.86 10.25 -20.84
N ASP A 34 4.85 10.49 -19.99
CA ASP A 34 4.12 11.77 -19.94
C ASP A 34 5.00 12.94 -19.45
N LEU A 35 5.96 12.65 -18.59
CA LEU A 35 7.00 13.57 -18.14
C LEU A 35 8.13 13.77 -19.18
N GLY A 36 8.02 13.18 -20.37
CA GLY A 36 9.00 13.30 -21.45
C GLY A 36 10.20 12.36 -21.34
N GLY A 37 10.13 11.35 -20.47
CA GLY A 37 11.17 10.33 -20.33
C GLY A 37 11.36 9.51 -21.62
N ASN A 38 12.61 9.31 -22.03
CA ASN A 38 12.95 8.59 -23.27
C ASN A 38 14.21 7.71 -23.18
N GLU A 39 14.91 7.73 -22.03
CA GLU A 39 16.15 6.97 -21.83
C GLU A 39 15.88 5.49 -21.51
N LEU A 40 14.76 5.19 -20.87
CA LEU A 40 14.43 3.85 -20.41
C LEU A 40 13.57 3.12 -21.44
N PRO A 41 13.78 1.80 -21.64
CA PRO A 41 13.03 1.00 -22.60
C PRO A 41 11.64 0.61 -22.06
N LEU A 42 10.87 1.62 -21.66
CA LEU A 42 9.49 1.51 -21.18
C LEU A 42 8.52 1.84 -22.33
N ILE A 43 7.36 1.19 -22.30
CA ILE A 43 6.35 1.29 -23.35
C ILE A 43 5.05 1.81 -22.77
N ARG A 44 4.41 2.77 -23.45
CA ARG A 44 3.03 3.16 -23.14
C ARG A 44 2.10 2.09 -23.68
N ILE A 45 1.24 1.58 -22.81
CA ILE A 45 0.18 0.66 -23.21
C ILE A 45 -0.93 1.46 -23.87
N THR A 46 -1.12 1.29 -25.18
CA THR A 46 -2.14 2.02 -25.96
C THR A 46 -3.18 1.11 -26.60
N ASP A 47 -2.90 -0.19 -26.69
CA ASP A 47 -3.73 -1.17 -27.40
C ASP A 47 -4.06 -2.37 -26.48
N PRO A 48 -5.35 -2.72 -26.29
CA PRO A 48 -5.75 -3.91 -25.54
C PRO A 48 -5.14 -5.22 -26.04
N VAL A 49 -4.81 -5.35 -27.33
CA VAL A 49 -4.22 -6.58 -27.89
C VAL A 49 -2.77 -6.76 -27.44
N SER A 50 -1.99 -5.67 -27.46
CA SER A 50 -0.57 -5.68 -27.09
C SER A 50 -0.32 -5.52 -25.58
N GLN A 51 -1.37 -5.15 -24.82
CA GLN A 51 -1.32 -4.85 -23.38
C GLN A 51 -0.53 -5.87 -22.57
N ARG A 52 -0.80 -7.17 -22.72
CA ARG A 52 -0.12 -8.22 -21.94
C ARG A 52 1.40 -8.27 -22.16
N HIS A 53 1.84 -8.07 -23.39
CA HIS A 53 3.26 -8.15 -23.72
C HIS A 53 4.00 -6.88 -23.25
N GLU A 54 3.37 -5.73 -23.40
CA GLU A 54 3.93 -4.43 -23.00
C GLU A 54 3.97 -4.28 -21.47
N SER A 55 2.90 -4.69 -20.78
CA SER A 55 2.81 -4.68 -19.32
C SER A 55 3.86 -5.60 -18.69
N TRP A 56 4.01 -6.82 -19.24
CA TRP A 56 5.06 -7.76 -18.82
C TRP A 56 6.46 -7.17 -19.00
N ARG A 57 6.72 -6.50 -20.12
CA ARG A 57 8.04 -5.90 -20.38
C ARG A 57 8.36 -4.78 -19.40
N ASN A 58 7.40 -3.90 -19.10
CA ASN A 58 7.56 -2.84 -18.10
C ASN A 58 7.79 -3.45 -16.71
N GLN A 59 6.97 -4.43 -16.31
CA GLN A 59 7.11 -5.15 -15.05
C GLN A 59 8.49 -5.80 -14.91
N GLN A 60 8.92 -6.56 -15.93
CA GLN A 60 10.20 -7.26 -15.94
C GLN A 60 11.38 -6.30 -15.80
N ASN A 61 11.32 -5.15 -16.47
CA ASN A 61 12.35 -4.14 -16.38
C ASN A 61 12.39 -3.49 -14.98
N ILE A 62 11.26 -2.99 -14.50
CA ILE A 62 11.20 -2.24 -13.24
C ILE A 62 11.46 -3.18 -12.05
N PHE A 63 10.63 -4.21 -11.85
CA PHE A 63 10.64 -5.01 -10.62
C PHE A 63 11.73 -6.08 -10.58
N HIS A 64 12.09 -6.66 -11.72
CA HIS A 64 12.99 -7.81 -11.73
C HIS A 64 14.41 -7.48 -12.20
N ARG A 65 14.60 -6.41 -12.99
CA ARG A 65 15.93 -6.03 -13.50
C ARG A 65 16.54 -4.83 -12.79
N TRP A 66 15.75 -3.84 -12.38
CA TRP A 66 16.28 -2.57 -11.86
C TRP A 66 16.06 -2.37 -10.36
N LEU A 67 14.93 -2.84 -9.82
CA LEU A 67 14.55 -2.60 -8.44
C LEU A 67 15.54 -3.17 -7.40
N SER A 68 16.29 -4.23 -7.74
CA SER A 68 17.29 -4.79 -6.82
C SER A 68 18.37 -3.78 -6.44
N GLY A 69 18.74 -2.87 -7.34
CA GLY A 69 19.74 -1.83 -7.09
C GLY A 69 21.14 -2.34 -6.78
N GLU A 70 21.48 -3.56 -7.22
CA GLU A 70 22.77 -4.20 -6.93
C GLU A 70 23.93 -3.54 -7.68
N THR A 71 23.64 -2.79 -8.74
CA THR A 71 24.62 -2.06 -9.55
C THR A 71 24.29 -0.57 -9.64
N PRO A 72 25.30 0.31 -9.86
CA PRO A 72 25.07 1.75 -10.05
C PRO A 72 24.09 2.07 -11.18
N GLU A 73 24.10 1.28 -12.26
CA GLU A 73 23.18 1.48 -13.39
C GLU A 73 21.74 1.11 -13.02
N GLN A 74 21.52 0.07 -12.24
CA GLN A 74 20.18 -0.25 -11.73
C GLN A 74 19.64 0.86 -10.84
N CYS A 75 20.46 1.36 -9.91
CA CYS A 75 20.12 2.53 -9.09
C CYS A 75 19.81 3.75 -9.96
N ARG A 76 20.64 4.07 -10.96
CA ARG A 76 20.41 5.18 -11.88
C ARG A 76 19.06 5.06 -12.59
N LYS A 77 18.71 3.89 -13.10
CA LYS A 77 17.42 3.64 -13.78
C LYS A 77 16.24 3.86 -12.85
N ILE A 78 16.31 3.39 -11.60
CA ILE A 78 15.24 3.66 -10.62
C ILE A 78 15.18 5.16 -10.25
N GLN A 79 16.32 5.85 -10.14
CA GLN A 79 16.34 7.29 -9.88
C GLN A 79 15.75 8.10 -11.04
N LEU A 80 15.94 7.69 -12.30
CA LEU A 80 15.27 8.31 -13.45
C LEU A 80 13.75 8.18 -13.40
N LEU A 81 13.23 7.11 -12.79
CA LEU A 81 11.79 6.90 -12.60
C LEU A 81 11.22 7.66 -11.41
N LEU A 82 12.05 8.25 -10.56
CA LEU A 82 11.61 8.85 -9.30
C LEU A 82 10.52 9.94 -9.47
N PRO A 83 10.60 10.86 -10.46
CA PRO A 83 9.52 11.81 -10.70
C PRO A 83 8.18 11.12 -11.00
N ALA A 84 8.17 10.14 -11.91
CA ALA A 84 6.99 9.36 -12.26
C ALA A 84 6.43 8.55 -11.08
N ILE A 85 7.32 7.98 -10.26
CA ILE A 85 6.94 7.27 -9.04
C ILE A 85 6.25 8.24 -8.07
N SER A 86 6.80 9.44 -7.85
CA SER A 86 6.22 10.43 -6.95
C SER A 86 4.85 10.96 -7.40
N GLU A 87 4.54 10.94 -8.70
CA GLU A 87 3.21 11.32 -9.22
C GLU A 87 2.15 10.27 -8.95
N GLU A 88 2.49 8.99 -9.12
CA GLU A 88 1.51 7.90 -9.12
C GLU A 88 1.38 7.16 -7.78
N ILE A 89 2.44 7.16 -6.97
CA ILE A 89 2.47 6.34 -5.75
C ILE A 89 1.46 6.85 -4.70
N PRO A 90 0.76 5.94 -3.98
CA PRO A 90 -0.17 6.33 -2.93
C PRO A 90 0.44 7.31 -1.91
N PRO A 91 -0.28 8.37 -1.48
CA PRO A 91 0.29 9.47 -0.69
C PRO A 91 1.04 9.05 0.57
N LEU A 92 0.55 8.03 1.27
CA LEU A 92 1.21 7.51 2.45
C LEU A 92 2.54 6.80 2.10
N LEU A 93 2.56 6.01 1.03
CA LEU A 93 3.78 5.35 0.57
C LEU A 93 4.79 6.38 0.03
N ARG A 94 4.30 7.46 -0.59
CA ARG A 94 5.11 8.63 -0.94
C ARG A 94 5.77 9.23 0.30
N LEU A 95 4.98 9.50 1.33
CA LEU A 95 5.48 10.05 2.60
C LEU A 95 6.54 9.14 3.23
N ARG A 96 6.31 7.82 3.23
CA ARG A 96 7.30 6.83 3.68
C ARG A 96 8.58 6.86 2.84
N MET A 97 8.45 6.95 1.52
CA MET A 97 9.58 6.95 0.59
C MET A 97 10.45 8.21 0.78
N GLU A 98 9.80 9.38 0.78
CA GLU A 98 10.43 10.70 0.80
C GLU A 98 10.91 11.09 2.22
N PHE A 99 10.14 10.75 3.25
CA PHE A 99 10.31 11.32 4.59
C PHE A 99 10.44 10.26 5.70
N ALA A 100 10.93 9.05 5.38
CA ALA A 100 11.03 7.90 6.30
C ALA A 100 11.57 8.26 7.70
N ASP A 101 12.57 9.13 7.78
CA ASP A 101 13.29 9.47 9.01
C ASP A 101 12.80 10.79 9.66
N SER A 102 11.77 11.43 9.09
CA SER A 102 11.24 12.73 9.55
C SER A 102 10.31 12.62 10.76
N VAL A 103 10.18 13.73 11.50
CA VAL A 103 9.23 13.83 12.63
C VAL A 103 7.80 13.82 12.12
N GLU A 104 7.57 14.48 10.99
CA GLU A 104 6.30 14.63 10.30
C GLU A 104 5.74 13.26 9.89
N TYR A 105 6.56 12.41 9.27
CA TYR A 105 6.17 11.04 8.94
C TYR A 105 5.78 10.26 10.18
N ARG A 106 6.59 10.31 11.25
CA ARG A 106 6.27 9.62 12.51
C ARG A 106 4.97 10.10 13.12
N ALA A 107 4.69 11.40 13.07
CA ALA A 107 3.44 11.97 13.57
C ALA A 107 2.23 11.47 12.77
N VAL A 108 2.30 11.45 11.43
CA VAL A 108 1.23 10.92 10.57
C VAL A 108 0.97 9.43 10.84
N ILE A 109 2.03 8.62 10.96
CA ILE A 109 1.89 7.19 11.24
C ILE A 109 1.23 6.95 12.60
N ARG A 110 1.68 7.66 13.64
CA ARG A 110 1.10 7.55 14.99
C ARG A 110 -0.38 7.92 15.00
N ALA A 111 -0.76 9.02 14.37
CA ALA A 111 -2.15 9.44 14.27
C ALA A 111 -3.01 8.37 13.57
N ARG A 112 -2.50 7.76 12.51
CA ARG A 112 -3.18 6.67 11.80
C ARG A 112 -3.35 5.41 12.66
N GLU A 113 -2.33 5.03 13.43
CA GLU A 113 -2.40 3.90 14.37
C GLU A 113 -3.41 4.13 15.49
N GLU A 114 -3.51 5.37 15.99
CA GLU A 114 -4.53 5.77 16.97
C GLU A 114 -5.95 5.65 16.39
N LEU A 115 -6.16 6.12 15.16
CA LEU A 115 -7.45 5.99 14.47
C LEU A 115 -7.83 4.53 14.20
N ASN A 116 -6.89 3.70 13.73
CA ASN A 116 -7.15 2.30 13.48
C ASN A 116 -7.54 1.55 14.76
N ARG A 117 -6.86 1.82 15.88
CA ARG A 117 -7.23 1.25 17.18
C ARG A 117 -8.63 1.65 17.61
N ALA A 118 -8.97 2.94 17.50
CA ALA A 118 -10.30 3.44 17.83
C ALA A 118 -11.39 2.79 16.95
N PHE A 119 -11.09 2.56 15.68
CA PHE A 119 -11.98 1.87 14.76
C PHE A 119 -12.17 0.40 15.14
N ASP A 120 -11.10 -0.32 15.47
CA ASP A 120 -11.15 -1.72 15.90
C ASP A 120 -11.94 -1.89 17.22
N ASP A 121 -11.77 -0.97 18.16
CA ASP A 121 -12.52 -0.95 19.41
C ASP A 121 -14.02 -0.76 19.16
N LEU A 122 -14.38 0.15 18.25
CA LEU A 122 -15.77 0.37 17.83
C LEU A 122 -16.35 -0.88 17.15
N LEU A 123 -15.63 -1.49 16.21
CA LEU A 123 -16.05 -2.72 15.54
C LEU A 123 -16.32 -3.83 16.56
N ARG A 124 -15.43 -4.00 17.54
CA ARG A 124 -15.58 -5.00 18.59
C ARG A 124 -16.81 -4.76 19.46
N ALA A 125 -17.08 -3.52 19.84
CA ALA A 125 -18.25 -3.16 20.62
C ALA A 125 -19.56 -3.48 19.88
N VAL A 126 -19.64 -3.12 18.59
CA VAL A 126 -20.82 -3.39 17.75
C VAL A 126 -21.04 -4.89 17.58
N LEU A 127 -20.01 -5.65 17.21
CA LEU A 127 -20.13 -7.10 17.03
C LEU A 127 -20.51 -7.82 18.33
N SER A 128 -19.99 -7.35 19.48
CA SER A 128 -20.33 -7.90 20.80
C SER A 128 -21.78 -7.59 21.21
N SER A 129 -22.30 -6.42 20.83
CA SER A 129 -23.70 -6.05 21.08
C SER A 129 -24.70 -6.87 20.26
N ILE A 130 -24.32 -7.24 19.02
CA ILE A 130 -25.15 -8.05 18.11
C ILE A 130 -25.16 -9.53 18.55
N GLY A 131 -24.03 -10.05 19.05
CA GLY A 131 -23.92 -11.43 19.53
C GLY A 131 -24.56 -11.71 20.90
N GLY A 132 -24.94 -10.67 21.66
CA GLY A 132 -25.42 -10.78 23.05
C GLY A 132 -26.94 -10.91 23.23
N GLY A 133 -27.75 -10.79 22.18
CA GLY A 133 -29.22 -10.71 22.27
C GLY A 133 -29.98 -12.01 22.58
N GLY A 134 -29.31 -13.09 22.97
CA GLY A 134 -29.88 -14.44 23.05
C GLY A 134 -29.90 -15.13 24.42
N ARG A 135 -29.69 -14.43 25.54
CA ARG A 135 -29.81 -15.03 26.89
C ARG A 135 -30.48 -14.10 27.89
N HIS A 136 -31.79 -13.94 27.72
CA HIS A 136 -32.68 -13.59 28.82
C HIS A 136 -33.94 -14.46 28.72
N THR A 137 -33.80 -15.75 28.99
CA THR A 137 -34.94 -16.57 29.41
C THR A 137 -35.01 -16.51 30.92
N ASP A 138 -35.90 -15.63 31.33
CA ASP A 138 -36.54 -15.50 32.62
C ASP A 138 -36.89 -16.87 33.24
N HIS A 139 -36.10 -17.31 34.21
CA HIS A 139 -36.45 -18.41 35.12
C HIS A 139 -36.14 -17.97 36.56
N ALA A 140 -36.82 -16.93 37.01
CA ALA A 140 -37.06 -16.69 38.43
C ALA A 140 -38.54 -16.99 38.74
N ARG A 141 -38.87 -18.27 38.88
CA ARG A 141 -40.05 -18.71 39.64
C ARG A 141 -39.62 -19.71 40.70
N ASP A 142 -39.55 -19.19 41.92
CA ASP A 142 -39.84 -19.80 43.20
C ASP A 142 -39.17 -21.14 43.56
N GLY A 143 -38.13 -21.04 44.40
CA GLY A 143 -37.88 -22.04 45.45
C GLY A 143 -38.09 -21.40 46.82
N PRO A 144 -37.90 -22.16 47.92
CA PRO A 144 -38.53 -23.42 48.27
C PRO A 144 -39.40 -23.28 49.55
N ALA A 145 -40.11 -24.35 49.88
CA ALA A 145 -40.99 -24.50 51.05
C ALA A 145 -40.39 -24.01 52.38
N THR A 146 -41.21 -23.35 53.21
CA THR A 146 -41.05 -23.34 54.67
C THR A 146 -42.41 -23.34 55.40
N LEU A 147 -42.65 -24.46 56.10
CA LEU A 147 -43.23 -24.61 57.45
C LEU A 147 -44.60 -23.97 57.79
N ARG A 148 -45.64 -24.79 57.89
CA ARG A 148 -46.24 -25.22 59.18
C ARG A 148 -47.18 -26.42 58.99
#